data_AF-X0UPI5-F1
#
_entry.id   AF-X0UPI5-F1
#
_cell.length_a   1.000
_cell.length_b   1.000
_cell.length_c   1.000
_cell.angle_alpha   90.00
_cell.angle_beta   90.00
_cell.angle_gamma   90.00
#
_symmetry.space_group_name_H-M   'P 1'
#
loop_
_entity.id
_entity.type
_entity.pdbx_description
1 polymer ?
#
loop_
_entity_poly.entity_id
_entity_poly.type
_entity_poly.pdbx_seq_one_letter_code
_entity_poly.pdbx_strand_id
1 'polypeptide(L)'
;MLGKDYSRGELSRLVGDFSQVAGVKPYQLTEGRARGARCVDFWTGSGFEFTVMPERGMDISQAFYQGKSLCWRSSTGDVHPHFFEPEGLGWLRSFSGGLLVTCGLTYAGFPSEDEGEKLGLHGRISHIPAEDMRIDRDWRGGDYILSVEGRIRESAVFGEN
;
A
#
# COMPACT_ATOMS: atom_id res chain seq x y z
N MET A 1 -3.89 19.30 13.10
CA MET A 1 -2.54 18.76 13.42
C MET A 1 -2.22 19.05 14.88
N LEU A 2 -1.69 18.09 15.65
CA LEU A 2 -1.32 18.32 17.06
C LEU A 2 -2.48 18.87 17.94
N GLY A 3 -3.73 18.47 17.66
CA GLY A 3 -4.91 18.92 18.40
C GLY A 3 -5.36 20.36 18.11
N LYS A 4 -4.80 21.02 17.09
CA LYS A 4 -5.22 22.36 16.61
C LYS A 4 -5.28 22.41 15.08
N ASP A 5 -6.07 23.33 14.55
CA ASP A 5 -6.08 23.63 13.12
C ASP A 5 -5.12 24.77 12.84
N TYR A 6 -4.28 24.57 11.82
CA TYR A 6 -3.28 25.55 11.40
C TYR A 6 -3.54 25.90 9.94
N SER A 7 -3.62 27.18 9.63
CA SER A 7 -3.49 27.63 8.24
C SER A 7 -2.07 27.40 7.73
N ARG A 8 -1.90 27.35 6.40
CA ARG A 8 -0.60 27.30 5.75
C ARG A 8 0.38 28.34 6.30
N GLY A 9 -0.09 29.58 6.46
CA GLY A 9 0.74 30.69 6.90
C GLY A 9 1.18 30.55 8.36
N GLU A 10 0.32 30.06 9.25
CA GLU A 10 0.69 29.79 10.65
C GLU A 10 1.71 28.66 10.74
N LEU A 11 1.45 27.55 10.03
CA LEU A 11 2.34 26.39 10.08
C LEU A 11 3.73 26.72 9.51
N SER A 12 3.80 27.48 8.42
CA SER A 12 5.07 27.89 7.78
C SER A 12 5.96 28.76 8.69
N ARG A 13 5.39 29.38 9.72
CA ARG A 13 6.18 30.17 10.70
C ARG A 13 6.76 29.29 11.82
N LEU A 14 6.22 28.08 12.01
CA LEU A 14 6.61 27.15 13.07
C LEU A 14 7.59 26.08 12.59
N VAL A 15 7.54 25.71 11.31
CA VAL A 15 8.38 24.67 10.71
C VAL A 15 9.06 25.18 9.44
N GLY A 16 10.30 24.74 9.21
CA GLY A 16 11.03 25.03 7.97
C GLY A 16 10.56 24.18 6.79
N ASP A 17 10.06 22.98 7.06
CA ASP A 17 9.50 22.06 6.07
C ASP A 17 8.26 21.36 6.67
N PHE A 18 7.17 21.25 5.90
CA PHE A 18 5.95 20.59 6.37
C PHE A 18 6.14 19.11 6.66
N SER A 19 7.12 18.45 6.03
CA SER A 19 7.50 17.06 6.30
C SER A 19 7.88 16.86 7.76
N GLN A 20 8.22 17.90 8.51
CA GLN A 20 8.43 17.82 9.96
C GLN A 20 7.18 17.33 10.71
N VAL A 21 5.98 17.65 10.22
CA VAL A 21 4.70 17.35 10.90
C VAL A 21 3.74 16.51 10.07
N ALA A 22 3.78 16.62 8.74
CA ALA A 22 2.99 15.81 7.83
C ALA A 22 3.69 15.66 6.49
N GLY A 23 3.71 14.44 5.94
CA GLY A 23 4.43 14.19 4.71
C GLY A 23 4.29 12.78 4.20
N VAL A 24 5.00 12.56 3.10
CA VAL A 24 5.04 11.29 2.37
C VAL A 24 6.49 10.95 2.11
N LYS A 25 6.92 9.72 2.34
CA LYS A 25 8.31 9.29 2.09
C LYS A 25 8.35 7.98 1.30
N PRO A 26 8.76 8.02 0.03
CA PRO A 26 9.05 6.80 -0.72
C PRO A 26 10.41 6.22 -0.31
N TYR A 27 10.50 4.90 -0.23
CA TYR A 27 11.74 4.15 0.01
C TYR A 27 11.63 2.74 -0.57
N GLN A 28 12.74 1.99 -0.52
CA GLN A 28 12.79 0.61 -0.95
C GLN A 28 13.33 -0.25 0.19
N LEU A 29 12.70 -1.40 0.41
CA LEU A 29 13.17 -2.41 1.35
C LEU A 29 14.39 -3.12 0.75
N THR A 30 15.41 -3.32 1.58
CA THR A 30 16.74 -3.75 1.11
C THR A 30 17.06 -5.20 1.44
N GLU A 31 16.23 -5.92 2.20
CA GLU A 31 16.57 -7.26 2.72
C GLU A 31 15.39 -8.23 2.74
N GLY A 32 15.73 -9.51 2.94
CA GLY A 32 14.76 -10.60 3.06
C GLY A 32 13.86 -10.79 1.83
N ARG A 33 12.68 -11.35 2.06
CA ARG A 33 11.66 -11.59 1.03
C ARG A 33 11.03 -10.29 0.50
N ALA A 34 11.20 -9.18 1.21
CA ALA A 34 10.70 -7.87 0.80
C ALA A 34 11.71 -7.08 -0.04
N ARG A 35 12.95 -7.57 -0.20
CA ARG A 35 14.01 -6.88 -0.95
C ARG A 35 13.49 -6.44 -2.31
N GLY A 36 13.66 -5.16 -2.60
CA GLY A 36 13.23 -4.55 -3.86
C GLY A 36 11.83 -3.94 -3.81
N ALA A 37 11.01 -4.25 -2.80
CA ALA A 37 9.69 -3.66 -2.67
C ALA A 37 9.78 -2.19 -2.27
N ARG A 38 9.12 -1.32 -3.03
CA ARG A 38 8.91 0.08 -2.68
C ARG A 38 7.83 0.14 -1.61
N CYS A 39 7.97 1.16 -0.78
CA CYS A 39 7.02 1.55 0.24
C CYS A 39 6.88 3.06 0.21
N VAL A 40 5.72 3.54 0.64
CA VAL A 40 5.42 4.96 0.76
C VAL A 40 4.80 5.19 2.12
N ASP A 41 5.59 5.74 3.04
CA ASP A 41 5.09 6.09 4.37
C ASP A 41 4.35 7.42 4.32
N PHE A 42 3.24 7.48 5.04
CA PHE A 42 2.45 8.68 5.28
C PHE A 42 2.44 8.96 6.78
N TRP A 43 2.65 10.23 7.13
CA TRP A 43 2.31 10.75 8.45
C TRP A 43 1.48 12.01 8.24
N THR A 44 0.30 12.05 8.86
CA THR A 44 -0.69 13.11 8.58
C THR A 44 -0.65 14.26 9.58
N GLY A 45 0.16 14.15 10.63
CA GLY A 45 0.24 15.12 11.73
C GLY A 45 -0.99 15.12 12.67
N SER A 46 -1.98 14.27 12.42
CA SER A 46 -3.08 13.96 13.35
C SER A 46 -2.75 12.80 14.31
N GLY A 47 -1.61 12.15 14.09
CA GLY A 47 -1.25 10.88 14.72
C GLY A 47 -1.67 9.66 13.90
N PHE A 48 -2.35 9.85 12.75
CA PHE A 48 -2.57 8.78 11.79
C PHE A 48 -1.38 8.65 10.83
N GLU A 49 -0.84 7.44 10.75
CA GLU A 49 0.32 7.08 9.94
C GLU A 49 0.03 5.75 9.24
N PHE A 50 0.47 5.58 7.99
CA PHE A 50 0.28 4.34 7.25
C PHE A 50 1.30 4.17 6.13
N THR A 51 1.50 2.93 5.69
CA THR A 51 2.45 2.58 4.63
C THR A 51 1.72 1.95 3.46
N VAL A 52 1.85 2.56 2.28
CA VAL A 52 1.36 2.01 1.00
C VAL A 52 2.48 1.23 0.33
N MET A 53 2.17 0.07 -0.25
CA MET A 53 3.12 -0.80 -0.94
C MET A 53 2.80 -0.92 -2.44
N PRO A 54 3.48 -0.15 -3.31
CA PRO A 54 3.30 -0.23 -4.76
C PRO A 54 3.50 -1.64 -5.35
N GLU A 55 4.46 -2.41 -4.85
CA GLU A 55 4.73 -3.80 -5.27
C GLU A 55 3.64 -4.78 -4.87
N ARG A 56 2.69 -4.32 -4.05
CA ARG A 56 1.56 -5.10 -3.54
C ARG A 56 0.23 -4.52 -4.03
N GLY A 57 0.17 -4.04 -5.27
CA GLY A 57 -1.05 -3.47 -5.82
C GLY A 57 -1.56 -2.22 -5.10
N MET A 58 -0.66 -1.44 -4.47
CA MET A 58 -0.99 -0.25 -3.65
C MET A 58 -1.73 -0.58 -2.33
N ASP A 59 -1.59 -1.81 -1.84
CA ASP A 59 -2.09 -2.23 -0.53
C ASP A 59 -1.49 -1.43 0.62
N ILE A 60 -2.19 -1.40 1.76
CA ILE A 60 -1.76 -0.70 2.97
C ILE A 60 -1.25 -1.72 3.99
N SER A 61 0.07 -1.89 4.04
CA SER A 61 0.71 -2.95 4.84
C SER A 61 0.74 -2.66 6.33
N GLN A 62 0.72 -1.37 6.71
CA GLN A 62 0.77 -0.93 8.11
C GLN A 62 -0.07 0.34 8.30
N ALA A 63 -0.70 0.46 9.46
CA ALA A 63 -1.39 1.67 9.87
C ALA A 63 -1.36 1.82 11.40
N PHE A 64 -1.12 3.04 11.85
CA PHE A 64 -1.03 3.40 13.26
C PHE A 64 -1.87 4.63 13.54
N TYR A 65 -2.51 4.66 14.72
CA TYR A 65 -3.09 5.87 15.27
C TYR A 65 -2.51 6.15 16.65
N GLN A 66 -1.86 7.30 16.80
CA GLN A 66 -1.19 7.71 18.03
C GLN A 66 -0.23 6.63 18.56
N GLY A 67 0.55 6.03 17.64
CA GLY A 67 1.51 4.96 17.94
C GLY A 67 0.92 3.58 18.21
N LYS A 68 -0.41 3.40 18.11
CA LYS A 68 -1.08 2.10 18.28
C LYS A 68 -1.40 1.50 16.92
N SER A 69 -1.01 0.24 16.71
CA SER A 69 -1.34 -0.47 15.48
C SER A 69 -2.85 -0.57 15.30
N LEU A 70 -3.32 -0.36 14.07
CA LEU A 70 -4.71 -0.53 13.65
C LEU A 70 -4.94 -1.83 12.88
N CYS A 71 -3.89 -2.59 12.59
CA CYS A 71 -3.97 -3.78 11.76
C CYS A 71 -3.27 -4.99 12.37
N TRP A 72 -3.73 -6.17 11.96
CA TRP A 72 -3.03 -7.43 12.19
C TRP A 72 -1.93 -7.60 11.13
N ARG A 73 -0.79 -8.15 11.54
CA ARG A 73 0.31 -8.53 10.65
C ARG A 73 0.62 -10.00 10.82
N SER A 74 0.83 -10.68 9.69
CA SER A 74 1.18 -12.09 9.68
C SER A 74 2.68 -12.30 9.97
N SER A 75 3.05 -13.55 10.22
CA SER A 75 4.45 -13.95 10.34
C SER A 75 5.22 -13.97 9.01
N THR A 76 4.55 -13.79 7.86
CA THR A 76 5.24 -13.71 6.56
C THR A 76 5.98 -12.40 6.37
N GLY A 77 5.54 -11.34 7.08
CA GLY A 77 5.95 -9.97 6.82
C GLY A 77 5.56 -9.51 5.42
N ASP A 78 6.11 -8.36 5.02
CA ASP A 78 5.95 -7.85 3.65
C ASP A 78 6.77 -8.72 2.69
N VAL A 79 6.22 -9.03 1.51
CA VAL A 79 6.84 -9.97 0.56
C VAL A 79 6.77 -9.40 -0.85
N HIS A 80 7.92 -9.33 -1.52
CA HIS A 80 8.00 -8.90 -2.91
C HIS A 80 7.22 -9.87 -3.82
N PRO A 81 6.48 -9.38 -4.84
CA PRO A 81 5.62 -10.20 -5.69
C PRO A 81 6.36 -11.30 -6.47
N HIS A 82 7.69 -11.22 -6.59
CA HIS A 82 8.52 -12.30 -7.13
C HIS A 82 8.35 -13.64 -6.39
N PHE A 83 7.93 -13.62 -5.12
CA PHE A 83 7.65 -14.83 -4.33
C PHE A 83 6.18 -15.25 -4.35
N PHE A 84 5.39 -14.74 -5.30
CA PHE A 84 3.98 -15.10 -5.44
C PHE A 84 3.83 -16.55 -5.91
N GLU A 85 3.01 -17.33 -5.18
CA GLU A 85 2.62 -18.69 -5.53
C GLU A 85 1.10 -18.68 -5.84
N PRO A 86 0.70 -18.76 -7.13
CA PRO A 86 -0.70 -18.59 -7.51
C PRO A 86 -1.56 -19.83 -7.25
N GLU A 87 -0.99 -21.03 -7.08
CA GLU A 87 -1.77 -22.26 -6.98
C GLU A 87 -2.33 -22.50 -5.57
N GLY A 88 -3.61 -22.87 -5.48
CA GLY A 88 -4.24 -23.28 -4.23
C GLY A 88 -4.07 -22.22 -3.13
N LEU A 89 -3.50 -22.64 -1.99
CA LEU A 89 -3.25 -21.76 -0.84
C LEU A 89 -1.88 -21.06 -0.88
N GLY A 90 -1.14 -21.13 -1.98
CA GLY A 90 0.19 -20.53 -2.13
C GLY A 90 0.24 -19.04 -1.80
N TRP A 91 -0.83 -18.30 -2.11
CA TRP A 91 -1.00 -16.87 -1.79
C TRP A 91 -0.69 -16.55 -0.31
N LEU A 92 -1.06 -17.45 0.62
CA LEU A 92 -0.84 -17.29 2.07
C LEU A 92 0.64 -17.20 2.46
N ARG A 93 1.59 -17.67 1.65
CA ARG A 93 3.04 -17.52 1.89
C ARG A 93 3.57 -16.10 1.70
N SER A 94 2.71 -15.21 1.25
CA SER A 94 3.00 -13.80 0.97
C SER A 94 1.91 -12.87 1.49
N PHE A 95 0.96 -13.40 2.27
CA PHE A 95 -0.09 -12.60 2.88
C PHE A 95 0.44 -11.91 4.14
N SER A 96 0.85 -10.66 4.00
CA SER A 96 1.37 -9.84 5.12
C SER A 96 0.31 -9.45 6.16
N GLY A 97 -0.98 -9.57 5.83
CA GLY A 97 -2.02 -8.81 6.51
C GLY A 97 -1.86 -7.32 6.19
N GLY A 98 -2.11 -6.46 7.17
CA GLY A 98 -2.11 -5.01 7.02
C GLY A 98 -3.50 -4.41 7.20
N LEU A 99 -3.62 -3.11 6.93
CA LEU A 99 -4.90 -2.41 7.00
C LEU A 99 -5.78 -2.78 5.79
N LEU A 100 -5.16 -2.96 4.63
CA LEU A 100 -5.85 -3.27 3.39
C LEU A 100 -5.00 -4.22 2.54
N VAL A 101 -5.62 -5.30 2.07
CA VAL A 101 -5.09 -6.16 1.01
C VAL A 101 -6.15 -6.31 -0.05
N THR A 102 -5.80 -6.01 -1.29
CA THR A 102 -6.70 -6.09 -2.43
C THR A 102 -6.77 -7.53 -2.94
N CYS A 103 -7.99 -8.07 -3.03
CA CYS A 103 -8.27 -9.38 -3.61
C CYS A 103 -9.00 -9.18 -4.95
N GLY A 104 -8.62 -9.91 -6.00
CA GLY A 104 -9.15 -9.68 -7.36
C GLY A 104 -8.05 -9.62 -8.44
N LEU A 105 -8.34 -9.01 -9.60
CA LEU A 105 -9.63 -8.43 -10.02
C LEU A 105 -10.51 -9.42 -10.77
N THR A 106 -9.89 -10.30 -11.55
CA THR A 106 -10.57 -11.31 -12.36
C THR A 106 -11.34 -12.31 -11.50
N TYR A 107 -10.75 -12.74 -10.40
CA TYR A 107 -11.38 -13.61 -9.41
C TYR A 107 -10.88 -13.30 -7.98
N ALA A 108 -11.71 -13.63 -7.00
CA ALA A 108 -11.36 -13.55 -5.60
C ALA A 108 -12.14 -14.58 -4.78
N GLY A 109 -11.51 -15.11 -3.73
CA GLY A 109 -12.13 -16.09 -2.84
C GLY A 109 -11.25 -17.31 -2.65
N PHE A 110 -11.85 -18.39 -2.14
CA PHE A 110 -11.19 -19.68 -1.98
C PHE A 110 -10.76 -20.27 -3.33
N PRO A 111 -9.68 -21.07 -3.37
CA PRO A 111 -9.28 -21.74 -4.59
C PRO A 111 -10.40 -22.60 -5.15
N SER A 112 -10.56 -22.58 -6.47
CA SER A 112 -11.60 -23.31 -7.18
C SER A 112 -11.15 -23.70 -8.57
N GLU A 113 -11.97 -24.50 -9.26
CA GLU A 113 -11.85 -24.71 -10.69
C GLU A 113 -13.06 -24.04 -11.35
N ASP A 114 -12.82 -23.19 -12.34
CA ASP A 114 -13.86 -22.49 -13.10
C ASP A 114 -13.58 -22.66 -14.59
N GLU A 115 -14.57 -23.13 -15.34
CA GLU A 115 -14.46 -23.47 -16.77
C GLU A 115 -13.21 -24.32 -17.16
N GLY A 116 -12.70 -25.14 -16.23
CA GLY A 116 -11.50 -25.97 -16.41
C GLY A 116 -10.17 -25.28 -16.08
N GLU A 117 -10.20 -24.02 -15.67
CA GLU A 117 -9.05 -23.27 -15.13
C GLU A 117 -8.95 -23.42 -13.61
N LYS A 118 -7.73 -23.67 -13.11
CA LYS A 118 -7.48 -23.71 -11.66
C LYS A 118 -7.17 -22.32 -11.14
N LEU A 119 -8.10 -21.78 -10.35
CA LEU A 119 -7.98 -20.46 -9.75
C LEU A 119 -7.41 -20.54 -8.33
N GLY A 120 -6.44 -19.70 -8.07
CA GLY A 120 -5.78 -19.55 -6.77
C GLY A 120 -6.63 -18.89 -5.70
N LEU A 121 -6.04 -18.70 -4.52
CA LEU A 121 -6.64 -17.87 -3.48
C LEU A 121 -6.53 -16.37 -3.84
N HIS A 122 -7.65 -15.64 -3.78
CA HIS A 122 -7.74 -14.16 -3.81
C HIS A 122 -7.23 -13.41 -5.06
N GLY A 123 -6.98 -14.09 -6.18
CA GLY A 123 -6.52 -13.42 -7.39
C GLY A 123 -5.06 -12.98 -7.31
N ARG A 124 -4.65 -12.12 -8.24
CA ARG A 124 -3.24 -11.73 -8.43
C ARG A 124 -2.97 -10.26 -8.18
N ILE A 125 -3.99 -9.42 -8.05
CA ILE A 125 -3.85 -7.95 -8.07
C ILE A 125 -2.89 -7.42 -6.98
N SER A 126 -2.93 -7.96 -5.77
CA SER A 126 -2.00 -7.61 -4.67
C SER A 126 -0.58 -8.14 -4.86
N HIS A 127 -0.29 -8.76 -5.99
CA HIS A 127 1.05 -9.19 -6.42
C HIS A 127 1.45 -8.60 -7.78
N ILE A 128 0.72 -7.59 -8.28
CA ILE A 128 1.09 -6.85 -9.47
C ILE A 128 1.67 -5.49 -9.03
N PRO A 129 2.93 -5.18 -9.37
CA PRO A 129 3.51 -3.88 -9.06
C PRO A 129 2.78 -2.74 -9.76
N ALA A 130 2.54 -1.65 -9.03
CA ALA A 130 2.01 -0.43 -9.60
C ALA A 130 3.00 0.26 -10.56
N GLU A 131 2.46 0.77 -11.66
CA GLU A 131 3.10 1.61 -12.68
C GLU A 131 2.49 3.03 -12.65
N ASP A 132 3.08 3.97 -13.39
CA ASP A 132 2.63 5.38 -13.49
C ASP A 132 2.42 6.07 -12.13
N MET A 133 3.34 5.84 -11.20
CA MET A 133 3.22 6.36 -9.85
C MET A 133 3.38 7.88 -9.76
N ARG A 134 2.50 8.51 -8.98
CA ARG A 134 2.56 9.93 -8.64
C ARG A 134 2.45 10.11 -7.13
N ILE A 135 3.34 10.91 -6.55
CA ILE A 135 3.26 11.34 -5.15
C ILE A 135 3.13 12.86 -5.13
N ASP A 136 2.14 13.38 -4.43
CA ASP A 136 1.87 14.81 -4.35
C ASP A 136 1.67 15.26 -2.89
N ARG A 137 2.05 16.50 -2.60
CA ARG A 137 1.87 17.17 -1.31
C ARG A 137 1.54 18.64 -1.59
N ASP A 138 0.30 19.05 -1.34
CA ASP A 138 -0.10 20.42 -1.65
C ASP A 138 -1.25 20.94 -0.77
N TRP A 139 -1.33 22.26 -0.62
CA TRP A 139 -2.42 22.92 0.05
C TRP A 139 -3.60 23.12 -0.91
N ARG A 140 -4.74 22.51 -0.62
CA ARG A 140 -5.98 22.64 -1.40
C ARG A 140 -7.13 22.99 -0.48
N GLY A 141 -7.80 24.11 -0.74
CA GLY A 141 -8.97 24.53 0.06
C GLY A 141 -8.69 24.82 1.53
N GLY A 142 -7.42 25.07 1.90
CA GLY A 142 -7.01 25.27 3.29
C GLY A 142 -6.50 23.99 3.98
N ASP A 143 -6.60 22.83 3.32
CA ASP A 143 -6.08 21.56 3.84
C ASP A 143 -4.75 21.21 3.18
N TYR A 144 -3.85 20.59 3.94
CA TYR A 144 -2.62 20.02 3.39
C TYR A 144 -2.87 18.57 2.97
N ILE A 145 -2.99 18.37 1.66
CA ILE A 145 -3.33 17.09 1.05
C ILE A 145 -2.06 16.32 0.72
N LEU A 146 -2.01 15.08 1.19
CA LEU A 146 -0.98 14.10 0.86
C LEU A 146 -1.62 13.05 -0.03
N SER A 147 -1.03 12.76 -1.19
CA SER A 147 -1.53 11.70 -2.06
C SER A 147 -0.43 10.84 -2.65
N VAL A 148 -0.80 9.58 -2.90
CA VAL A 148 -0.07 8.67 -3.77
C VAL A 148 -1.07 8.01 -4.71
N GLU A 149 -0.73 7.97 -5.98
CA GLU A 149 -1.51 7.34 -7.05
C GLU A 149 -0.60 6.36 -7.76
N GLY A 150 -1.17 5.24 -8.21
CA GLY A 150 -0.49 4.22 -8.97
C GLY A 150 -1.50 3.42 -9.77
N ARG A 151 -1.14 3.03 -10.98
CA ARG A 151 -1.97 2.20 -11.85
C ARG A 151 -1.53 0.75 -11.72
N ILE A 152 -2.48 -0.16 -11.54
CA ILE A 152 -2.24 -1.59 -11.53
C ILE A 152 -3.03 -2.19 -12.70
N ARG A 153 -2.41 -3.05 -13.51
CA ARG A 153 -3.06 -3.72 -14.64
C ARG A 153 -2.86 -5.22 -14.53
N GLU A 154 -3.96 -5.94 -14.40
CA GLU A 154 -4.00 -7.40 -14.56
C GLU A 154 -4.30 -7.70 -16.02
N SER A 155 -3.37 -8.37 -16.72
CA SER A 155 -3.46 -8.58 -18.16
C SER A 155 -2.72 -9.84 -18.59
N ALA A 156 -3.25 -10.54 -19.59
CA ALA A 156 -2.62 -11.71 -20.21
C ALA A 156 -2.77 -11.68 -21.75
N VAL A 157 -1.76 -12.17 -22.47
CA VAL A 157 -1.87 -12.35 -23.92
C VAL A 157 -2.93 -13.42 -24.21
N PHE A 158 -3.95 -13.07 -24.98
CA PHE A 158 -5.17 -13.87 -25.22
C PHE A 158 -6.07 -14.07 -23.99
N GLY A 159 -5.93 -13.23 -22.96
CA GLY A 159 -6.78 -13.24 -21.76
C GLY A 159 -7.32 -11.85 -21.43
N GLU A 160 -7.36 -11.54 -20.14
CA GLU A 160 -7.79 -10.27 -19.56
C GLU A 160 -6.88 -9.08 -19.96
N ASN A 161 -7.42 -7.85 -19.87
CA ASN A 161 -6.75 -6.59 -20.26
C ASN A 161 -7.05 -5.45 -19.28
#